data_AF-A0A6A7A5G1-F1
#
_entry.id   AF-A0A6A7A5G1-F1
#
_cell.length_a   1.000
_cell.length_b   1.000
_cell.length_c   1.000
_cell.angle_alpha   90.00
_cell.angle_beta   90.00
_cell.angle_gamma   90.00
#
_symmetry.space_group_name_H-M   'P 1'
#
loop_
_entity.id
_entity.type
_entity.pdbx_description
1 polymer ?
#
loop_
_entity_poly.entity_id
_entity_poly.type
_entity_poly.pdbx_seq_one_letter_code
_entity_poly.pdbx_strand_id
1 'polypeptide(L)'
;MAPAPALFPPADGSHHTWPAPNYVNPETRGWGGPAAVIAMCIVTFGVFGARIWSRFRITRTAGLDDWLIIASMPGLLGLTIATVLALRVYGFQLHIWDQTPKTNITIRQVR
;
A
#
# COMPACT_ATOMS: atom_id res chain seq x y z
N MET A 1 28.01 7.29 -6.31
CA MET A 1 27.52 8.68 -6.35
C MET A 1 27.73 9.28 -4.95
N ALA A 2 28.19 10.51 -4.81
CA ALA A 2 28.42 11.11 -3.49
C ALA A 2 27.08 11.46 -2.81
N PRO A 3 26.99 11.43 -1.47
CA PRO A 3 25.80 11.82 -0.73
C PRO A 3 25.47 13.31 -0.97
N ALA A 4 24.19 13.62 -1.17
CA ALA A 4 23.73 15.00 -1.34
C ALA A 4 23.45 15.65 0.03
N PRO A 5 23.74 16.96 0.20
CA PRO A 5 23.34 17.68 1.41
C PRO A 5 21.81 17.68 1.52
N ALA A 6 21.29 17.61 2.74
CA ALA A 6 19.85 17.73 2.95
C ALA A 6 19.33 19.07 2.40
N LEU A 7 18.25 19.02 1.60
CA LEU A 7 17.63 20.21 0.98
C LEU A 7 17.16 21.24 2.02
N PHE A 8 16.87 20.76 3.24
CA PHE A 8 16.54 21.59 4.40
C PHE A 8 17.48 21.20 5.54
N PRO A 9 18.29 22.14 6.06
CA PRO A 9 19.08 21.89 7.26
C PRO A 9 18.12 21.63 8.44
N PRO A 10 18.43 20.69 9.33
CA PRO A 10 17.62 20.46 10.51
C PRO A 10 17.77 21.63 11.48
N ALA A 11 16.73 21.90 12.27
CA ALA A 11 16.67 23.07 13.16
C ALA A 11 17.73 23.04 14.28
N ASP A 12 18.37 21.89 14.51
CA ASP A 12 19.45 21.68 15.47
C ASP A 12 20.83 22.12 14.94
N GLY A 13 20.91 22.54 13.66
CA GLY A 13 22.16 22.96 13.03
C GLY A 13 23.12 21.80 12.70
N SER A 14 22.69 20.54 12.83
CA SER A 14 23.52 19.40 12.52
C SER A 14 23.54 19.12 11.01
N HIS A 15 24.69 18.70 10.48
CA HIS A 15 24.79 18.30 9.07
C HIS A 15 24.24 16.89 8.90
N HIS A 16 23.01 16.78 8.41
CA HIS A 16 22.46 15.50 7.93
C HIS A 16 22.70 15.38 6.42
N THR A 17 23.43 14.33 6.03
CA THR A 17 23.62 13.95 4.63
C THR A 17 22.67 12.82 4.28
N TRP A 18 22.00 12.91 3.12
CA TRP A 18 21.24 11.77 2.62
C TRP A 18 22.20 10.65 2.20
N PRO A 19 21.85 9.37 2.43
CA PRO A 19 22.62 8.27 1.89
C PRO A 19 22.70 8.38 0.36
N ALA A 20 23.80 7.91 -0.21
CA ALA A 20 23.98 7.92 -1.65
C ALA A 20 22.90 7.03 -2.34
N PRO A 21 22.29 7.49 -3.45
CA PRO A 21 21.39 6.69 -4.26
C PRO A 21 21.97 5.33 -4.64
N ASN A 22 21.21 4.27 -4.45
CA ASN A 22 21.55 2.91 -4.89
C ASN A 22 20.53 2.38 -5.89
N TYR A 23 20.84 2.49 -7.18
CA TYR A 23 19.95 2.05 -8.26
C TYR A 23 20.14 0.58 -8.68
N VAL A 24 21.16 -0.10 -8.16
CA VAL A 24 21.51 -1.48 -8.59
C VAL A 24 20.81 -2.50 -7.70
N ASN A 25 20.95 -2.35 -6.39
CA ASN A 25 20.34 -3.24 -5.39
C ASN A 25 19.76 -2.42 -4.24
N PRO A 26 18.72 -1.62 -4.49
CA PRO A 26 18.17 -0.74 -3.48
C PRO A 26 17.61 -1.54 -2.30
N GLU A 27 17.73 -0.97 -1.11
CA GLU A 27 17.09 -1.53 0.08
C GLU A 27 15.57 -1.38 -0.05
N THR A 28 14.83 -2.46 0.23
CA THR A 28 13.38 -2.46 0.19
C THR A 28 12.82 -2.65 1.59
N ARG A 29 11.64 -2.09 1.87
CA ARG A 29 10.90 -2.30 3.12
C ARG A 29 10.34 -3.72 3.31
N GLY A 30 10.78 -4.68 2.47
CA GLY A 30 10.45 -6.09 2.59
C GLY A 30 8.96 -6.42 2.39
N TRP A 31 8.51 -7.48 3.07
CA TRP A 31 7.14 -8.00 2.98
C TRP A 31 6.18 -7.45 4.04
N GLY A 32 6.66 -6.63 4.98
CA GLY A 32 5.84 -6.16 6.10
C GLY A 32 4.56 -5.43 5.66
N GLY A 33 4.68 -4.47 4.73
CA GLY A 33 3.54 -3.72 4.19
C GLY A 33 2.52 -4.62 3.45
N PRO A 34 2.95 -5.38 2.42
CA PRO A 34 2.05 -6.28 1.69
C PRO A 34 1.39 -7.33 2.59
N ALA A 35 2.15 -7.93 3.51
CA ALA A 35 1.63 -8.93 4.44
C ALA A 35 0.54 -8.36 5.36
N ALA A 36 0.73 -7.13 5.88
CA ALA A 36 -0.27 -6.47 6.71
C ALA A 36 -1.57 -6.18 5.93
N VAL A 37 -1.46 -5.70 4.70
CA VAL A 37 -2.61 -5.44 3.81
C VAL A 37 -3.38 -6.74 3.51
N ILE A 38 -2.66 -7.83 3.19
CA ILE A 38 -3.27 -9.15 2.96
C ILE A 38 -3.96 -9.67 4.22
N ALA A 39 -3.31 -9.56 5.39
CA ALA A 39 -3.89 -10.00 6.66
C ALA A 39 -5.19 -9.24 6.98
N MET A 40 -5.21 -7.92 6.81
CA MET A 40 -6.43 -7.12 6.98
C MET A 40 -7.51 -7.46 5.95
N CYS A 41 -7.13 -7.79 4.72
CA CYS A 41 -8.07 -8.27 3.72
C CYS A 41 -8.77 -9.57 4.19
N ILE A 42 -7.99 -10.54 4.68
CA ILE A 42 -8.54 -11.82 5.20
C ILE A 42 -9.51 -11.57 6.37
N VAL A 43 -9.13 -10.74 7.33
CA VAL A 43 -10.01 -10.38 8.47
C VAL A 43 -11.31 -9.74 7.97
N THR A 44 -11.21 -8.83 6.99
CA THR A 44 -12.36 -8.17 6.39
C THR A 44 -13.30 -9.17 5.71
N PHE A 45 -12.76 -10.14 4.96
CA PHE A 45 -13.54 -11.23 4.37
C PHE A 45 -14.24 -12.10 5.42
N GLY A 46 -13.56 -12.38 6.55
CA GLY A 46 -14.16 -13.11 7.66
C GLY A 46 -15.36 -12.38 8.26
N VAL A 47 -15.21 -11.09 8.56
CA VAL A 47 -16.29 -10.25 9.10
C VAL A 47 -17.43 -10.10 8.09
N PHE A 48 -17.11 -9.89 6.81
CA PHE A 48 -18.09 -9.83 5.73
C PHE A 48 -18.89 -11.13 5.63
N GLY A 49 -18.21 -12.28 5.60
CA GLY A 49 -18.86 -13.60 5.54
C GLY A 49 -19.80 -13.82 6.73
N ALA A 50 -19.34 -13.50 7.96
CA ALA A 50 -20.16 -13.58 9.15
C ALA A 50 -21.40 -12.67 9.09
N ARG A 51 -21.24 -11.46 8.55
CA ARG A 51 -22.36 -10.51 8.36
C ARG A 51 -23.39 -11.05 7.38
N ILE A 52 -22.97 -11.46 6.20
CA ILE A 52 -23.86 -12.00 5.16
C ILE A 52 -24.55 -13.27 5.67
N TRP A 53 -23.82 -14.15 6.36
CA TRP A 53 -24.42 -15.32 6.99
C TRP A 53 -25.52 -14.95 8.00
N SER A 54 -25.23 -14.03 8.91
CA SER A 54 -26.21 -13.57 9.90
C SER A 54 -27.46 -12.98 9.25
N ARG A 55 -27.29 -12.10 8.27
CA ARG A 55 -28.40 -11.39 7.62
C ARG A 55 -29.26 -12.29 6.75
N PHE A 56 -28.65 -13.15 5.95
CA PHE A 56 -29.37 -14.00 4.99
C PHE A 56 -29.87 -15.32 5.62
N ARG A 57 -29.17 -15.90 6.60
CA ARG A 57 -29.54 -17.20 7.17
C ARG A 57 -30.20 -17.12 8.54
N ILE A 58 -29.76 -16.20 9.41
CA ILE A 58 -30.32 -16.08 10.77
C ILE A 58 -31.55 -15.18 10.74
N THR A 59 -31.36 -13.90 10.41
CA THR A 59 -32.45 -12.90 10.47
C THR A 59 -33.36 -12.94 9.25
N ARG A 60 -32.85 -13.36 8.09
CA ARG A 60 -33.55 -13.37 6.78
C ARG A 60 -34.10 -12.00 6.35
N THR A 61 -33.54 -10.92 6.88
CA THR A 61 -33.89 -9.54 6.52
C THR A 61 -32.74 -8.94 5.72
N ALA A 62 -32.73 -9.18 4.41
CA ALA A 62 -31.78 -8.54 3.52
C ALA A 62 -32.21 -7.08 3.28
N GLY A 63 -31.38 -6.14 3.73
CA GLY A 63 -31.61 -4.71 3.55
C GLY A 63 -30.79 -4.13 2.40
N LEU A 64 -31.06 -2.86 2.06
CA LEU A 64 -30.25 -2.10 1.09
C LEU A 64 -28.77 -2.00 1.52
N ASP A 65 -28.52 -1.92 2.83
CA ASP A 65 -27.18 -1.93 3.43
C ASP A 65 -26.37 -3.18 3.05
N ASP A 66 -27.00 -4.37 3.02
CA ASP A 66 -26.30 -5.62 2.68
C ASP A 66 -25.86 -5.62 1.20
N TRP A 67 -26.68 -5.06 0.31
CA TRP A 67 -26.35 -4.91 -1.11
C TRP A 67 -25.21 -3.92 -1.34
N LEU A 68 -25.19 -2.80 -0.61
CA LEU A 68 -24.09 -1.83 -0.69
C LEU A 68 -22.75 -2.46 -0.26
N ILE A 69 -22.77 -3.26 0.82
CA ILE A 69 -21.56 -3.97 1.28
C ILE A 69 -21.10 -4.99 0.24
N ILE A 70 -21.99 -5.78 -0.34
CA ILE A 70 -21.65 -6.72 -1.42
C ILE A 70 -21.04 -5.96 -2.62
N ALA A 71 -21.66 -4.85 -3.03
CA ALA A 71 -21.19 -4.04 -4.14
C ALA A 71 -19.81 -3.39 -3.89
N SER A 72 -19.46 -3.13 -2.62
CA SER A 72 -18.15 -2.58 -2.24
C SER A 72 -17.00 -3.59 -2.30
N MET A 73 -17.28 -4.89 -2.18
CA MET A 73 -16.26 -5.94 -2.08
C MET A 73 -15.31 -6.02 -3.29
N PRO A 74 -15.77 -5.91 -4.55
CA PRO A 74 -14.88 -5.83 -5.71
C PRO A 74 -13.91 -4.66 -5.63
N GLY A 75 -14.35 -3.50 -5.14
CA GLY A 75 -13.49 -2.32 -4.96
C GLY A 75 -12.41 -2.54 -3.90
N LEU A 76 -12.77 -3.15 -2.76
CA LEU A 76 -11.82 -3.52 -1.72
C LEU A 76 -10.75 -4.51 -2.25
N LEU A 77 -11.17 -5.53 -2.99
CA LEU A 77 -10.27 -6.50 -3.61
C LEU A 77 -9.33 -5.83 -4.61
N GLY A 78 -9.89 -5.02 -5.50
CA GLY A 78 -9.11 -4.27 -6.49
C GLY A 78 -8.05 -3.39 -5.83
N LEU A 79 -8.43 -2.65 -4.78
CA LEU A 79 -7.51 -1.82 -4.01
C LEU A 79 -6.42 -2.63 -3.32
N THR A 80 -6.78 -3.77 -2.71
CA THR A 80 -5.81 -4.66 -2.04
C THR A 80 -4.77 -5.16 -3.05
N ILE A 81 -5.22 -5.66 -4.21
CA ILE A 81 -4.34 -6.16 -5.28
C ILE A 81 -3.46 -5.03 -5.81
N ALA A 82 -4.04 -3.86 -6.11
CA ALA A 82 -3.32 -2.70 -6.60
C ALA A 82 -2.23 -2.25 -5.61
N THR A 83 -2.53 -2.26 -4.31
CA THR A 83 -1.58 -1.86 -3.26
C THR A 83 -0.42 -2.85 -3.15
N VAL A 84 -0.71 -4.16 -3.21
CA VAL A 84 0.34 -5.20 -3.20
C VAL A 84 1.23 -5.05 -4.44
N LEU A 85 0.65 -4.81 -5.61
CA LEU A 85 1.39 -4.63 -6.86
C LEU A 85 2.23 -3.34 -6.83
N ALA A 86 1.68 -2.25 -6.29
CA ALA A 86 2.38 -0.99 -6.10
C ALA A 86 3.68 -1.17 -5.29
N LEU A 87 3.57 -1.87 -4.16
CA LEU A 87 4.71 -2.15 -3.29
C LEU A 87 5.69 -3.09 -3.99
N ARG A 88 5.24 -4.26 -4.45
CA ARG A 88 6.13 -5.35 -4.90
C ARG A 88 6.72 -5.18 -6.29
N VAL A 89 5.99 -4.55 -7.20
CA VAL A 89 6.32 -4.51 -8.64
C VAL A 89 6.63 -3.10 -9.11
N TYR A 90 5.90 -2.10 -8.62
CA TYR A 90 6.04 -0.72 -9.09
C TYR A 90 6.96 0.16 -8.25
N GLY A 91 7.63 -0.41 -7.24
CA GLY A 91 8.71 0.27 -6.53
C GLY A 91 8.25 1.29 -5.50
N PHE A 92 6.99 1.25 -5.04
CA PHE A 92 6.49 2.13 -3.96
C PHE A 92 7.17 1.84 -2.60
N GLN A 93 7.84 0.69 -2.48
CA GLN A 93 8.57 0.26 -1.28
C GLN A 93 10.02 0.76 -1.22
N LEU A 94 10.51 1.43 -2.27
CA LEU A 94 11.87 1.96 -2.38
C LEU A 94 11.94 3.38 -1.81
N HIS A 95 13.11 3.77 -1.32
CA HIS A 95 13.34 5.17 -0.92
C HIS A 95 13.32 6.10 -2.14
N ILE A 96 12.99 7.38 -1.91
CA ILE A 96 12.84 8.35 -3.00
C ILE A 96 14.15 8.60 -3.74
N TRP A 97 15.29 8.51 -3.05
CA TRP A 97 16.63 8.62 -3.63
C TRP A 97 17.08 7.34 -4.35
N ASP A 98 16.42 6.20 -4.15
CA ASP A 98 16.72 4.93 -4.82
C ASP A 98 15.84 4.69 -6.06
N GLN A 99 15.00 5.65 -6.42
CA GLN A 99 14.10 5.58 -7.57
C GLN A 99 14.85 5.75 -8.89
N THR A 100 14.68 4.80 -9.81
CA THR A 100 15.11 4.98 -11.21
C THR A 100 14.07 5.80 -11.98
N PRO A 101 14.40 6.41 -13.14
CA PRO A 101 13.42 7.10 -13.96
C PRO A 101 12.19 6.24 -14.26
N LYS A 102 12.37 4.92 -14.47
CA LYS A 102 11.29 3.96 -14.71
C LYS A 102 10.37 3.75 -13.50
N THR A 103 10.89 3.68 -12.28
CA THR A 103 10.05 3.51 -11.08
C THR A 103 9.43 4.84 -10.63
N ASN A 104 10.14 5.96 -10.84
CA ASN A 104 9.67 7.30 -10.50
C ASN A 104 8.47 7.72 -11.37
N ILE A 105 8.48 7.40 -12.67
CA ILE A 105 7.30 7.61 -13.51
C ILE A 105 6.11 6.78 -13.03
N THR A 106 6.31 5.54 -12.57
CA THR A 106 5.19 4.72 -12.11
C THR A 106 4.50 5.32 -10.88
N ILE A 107 5.26 5.96 -9.99
CA ILE A 107 4.69 6.66 -8.82
C ILE A 107 3.91 7.92 -9.23
N ARG A 108 4.36 8.62 -10.28
CA ARG A 108 3.83 9.95 -10.67
C ARG A 108 2.84 9.94 -11.84
N GLN A 109 2.70 8.84 -12.57
CA GLN A 109 1.84 8.70 -13.75
C GLN A 109 0.42 8.20 -13.43
N VAL A 110 0.02 8.16 -12.15
CA VAL A 110 -1.40 8.10 -11.79
C VAL A 110 -2.00 9.47 -12.12
N ARG A 111 -2.35 9.68 -13.39
CA ARG A 111 -3.10 10.83 -13.89
C ARG A 111 -4.55 10.42 -14.10
#